data_AF-D2KU93-F1
#
_entry.id   AF-D2KU93-F1
#
_cell.length_a   1.000
_cell.length_b   1.000
_cell.length_c   1.000
_cell.angle_alpha   90.00
_cell.angle_beta   90.00
_cell.angle_gamma   90.00
#
_symmetry.space_group_name_H-M   'P 1'
#
loop_
_entity.id
_entity.type
_entity.pdbx_description
1 polymer ?
#
loop_
_entity_poly.entity_id
_entity_poly.type
_entity_poly.pdbx_seq_one_letter_code
_entity_poly.pdbx_strand_id
1 'polypeptide(L)'
;RMNIGQVLEVHLGWLAKAGWQVDTNSDDPKIKAMLETLPEDLYDVPADSLTSTPVFDGASNAELSGLLRSSRPDRDGIRLVDDFGKAQLIDGRTGEPYEHPISVGYMYMLKLHHLVDEKIHARSTGPYSMIT
;
A
#
# COMPACT_ATOMS: atom_id res chain seq x y z
N ARG A 1 -9.53 -14.69 0.97
CA ARG A 1 -9.92 -14.49 -0.44
C ARG A 1 -8.63 -14.55 -1.24
N MET A 2 -8.56 -15.18 -2.40
CA MET A 2 -7.31 -15.36 -3.15
C MET A 2 -6.90 -14.06 -3.87
N ASN A 3 -6.76 -12.95 -3.13
CA ASN A 3 -6.62 -11.58 -3.65
C ASN A 3 -5.39 -10.86 -3.08
N ILE A 4 -4.21 -11.48 -3.20
CA ILE A 4 -2.92 -10.96 -2.72
C ILE A 4 -2.55 -9.59 -3.31
N GLY A 5 -3.11 -9.23 -4.47
CA GLY A 5 -2.87 -7.95 -5.13
C GLY A 5 -3.15 -6.74 -4.23
N GLN A 6 -4.09 -6.85 -3.30
CA GLN A 6 -4.35 -5.79 -2.31
C GLN A 6 -3.15 -5.54 -1.39
N VAL A 7 -2.40 -6.58 -1.04
CA VAL A 7 -1.19 -6.45 -0.21
C VAL A 7 -0.04 -5.87 -1.01
N LEU A 8 0.11 -6.30 -2.27
CA LEU A 8 1.12 -5.75 -3.18
C LEU A 8 0.86 -4.26 -3.46
N GLU A 9 -0.41 -3.87 -3.61
CA GLU A 9 -0.83 -2.48 -3.76
C GLU A 9 -0.45 -1.64 -2.54
N VAL A 10 -0.65 -2.13 -1.31
CA VAL A 10 -0.28 -1.42 -0.08
C VAL A 10 1.20 -1.07 -0.05
N HIS A 11 2.05 -2.04 -0.41
CA HIS A 11 3.50 -1.86 -0.45
C HIS A 11 3.93 -0.89 -1.56
N LEU A 12 3.36 -1.02 -2.77
CA LEU A 12 3.63 -0.10 -3.86
C LEU A 12 3.13 1.32 -3.53
N GLY A 13 1.97 1.44 -2.89
CA GLY A 13 1.41 2.72 -2.46
C GLY A 13 2.28 3.40 -1.40
N TRP A 14 2.89 2.64 -0.49
CA TRP A 14 3.90 3.18 0.41
C TRP A 14 5.13 3.72 -0.35
N LEU A 15 5.65 2.95 -1.30
CA LEU A 15 6.78 3.37 -2.14
C LEU A 15 6.47 4.64 -2.92
N ALA A 16 5.29 4.71 -3.55
CA ALA A 16 4.83 5.89 -4.28
C ALA A 16 4.70 7.11 -3.36
N LYS A 17 4.25 6.93 -2.12
CA LYS A 17 4.16 8.01 -1.13
C LYS A 17 5.53 8.50 -0.68
N ALA A 18 6.39 7.59 -0.24
CA ALA A 18 7.69 7.93 0.35
C ALA A 18 8.72 8.36 -0.71
N GLY A 19 8.60 7.83 -1.93
CA GLY A 19 9.67 7.86 -2.92
C GLY A 19 10.78 6.86 -2.58
N TRP A 20 11.65 6.61 -3.54
CA TRP A 20 12.79 5.72 -3.39
C TRP A 20 13.98 6.21 -4.20
N GLN A 21 15.16 5.79 -3.78
CA GLN A 21 16.39 6.04 -4.52
C GLN A 21 17.22 4.76 -4.47
N VAL A 22 17.40 4.13 -5.63
CA VAL A 22 18.18 2.89 -5.75
C VAL A 22 19.66 3.23 -5.82
N ASP A 23 20.45 2.63 -4.94
CA ASP A 23 21.91 2.74 -5.01
C ASP A 23 22.45 1.80 -6.10
N THR A 24 22.81 2.37 -7.24
CA THR A 24 23.33 1.65 -8.41
C THR A 24 24.72 1.05 -8.19
N ASN A 25 25.43 1.48 -7.13
CA ASN A 25 26.78 1.01 -6.81
C ASN A 25 26.80 -0.07 -5.72
N SER A 26 25.64 -0.47 -5.20
CA SER A 26 25.57 -1.43 -4.11
C SER A 26 25.87 -2.86 -4.60
N ASP A 27 26.67 -3.61 -3.83
CA ASP A 27 27.12 -4.96 -4.19
C ASP A 27 26.07 -6.06 -3.92
N ASP A 28 24.88 -5.69 -3.45
CA ASP A 28 23.82 -6.61 -3.12
C ASP A 28 23.29 -7.36 -4.36
N PRO A 29 23.29 -8.71 -4.37
CA PRO A 29 22.86 -9.50 -5.52
C PRO A 29 21.39 -9.29 -5.88
N LYS A 30 20.55 -8.94 -4.89
CA LYS A 30 19.12 -8.62 -5.12
C LYS A 30 18.92 -7.27 -5.79
N ILE A 31 19.76 -6.29 -5.50
CA ILE A 31 19.70 -4.97 -6.13
C ILE A 31 20.22 -5.08 -7.56
N LYS A 32 21.31 -5.83 -7.80
CA LYS A 32 21.80 -6.10 -9.16
C LYS A 32 20.76 -6.80 -10.04
N ALA A 33 20.10 -7.84 -9.53
CA ALA A 33 19.02 -8.51 -10.26
C ALA A 33 17.82 -7.59 -10.54
N MET A 34 17.53 -6.65 -9.64
CA MET A 34 16.48 -5.64 -9.84
C MET A 34 16.89 -4.60 -10.89
N LEU A 35 18.16 -4.18 -10.92
CA LEU A 35 18.68 -3.21 -11.89
C LEU A 35 18.65 -3.74 -13.33
N GLU A 36 18.68 -5.07 -13.53
CA GLU A 36 18.57 -5.69 -14.86
C GLU A 36 17.16 -5.59 -15.47
N THR A 37 16.11 -5.60 -14.64
CA THR A 37 14.71 -5.56 -15.10
C THR A 37 14.08 -4.18 -15.00
N LEU A 38 14.51 -3.38 -14.03
CA LEU A 38 13.93 -2.06 -13.78
C LEU A 38 14.49 -1.02 -14.79
N PRO A 39 13.63 -0.26 -15.48
CA PRO A 39 14.09 0.81 -16.36
C PRO A 39 14.84 1.91 -15.60
N GLU A 40 15.82 2.53 -16.25
CA GLU A 40 16.68 3.58 -15.65
C GLU A 40 15.87 4.75 -15.09
N ASP A 41 14.73 5.07 -15.71
CA ASP A 41 13.82 6.13 -15.27
C ASP A 41 13.23 5.92 -13.86
N LEU A 42 13.24 4.68 -13.36
CA LEU A 42 12.69 4.32 -12.04
C LEU A 42 13.77 4.19 -10.96
N TYR A 43 15.02 4.55 -11.23
CA TYR A 43 16.09 4.48 -10.23
C TYR A 43 15.93 5.54 -9.14
N ASP A 44 15.40 6.71 -9.48
CA ASP A 44 15.13 7.79 -8.53
C ASP A 44 13.74 8.36 -8.73
N VAL A 45 12.86 8.12 -7.76
CA VAL A 45 11.47 8.57 -7.80
C VAL A 45 11.19 9.42 -6.57
N PRO A 46 10.74 10.68 -6.74
CA PRO A 46 10.44 11.56 -5.62
C PRO A 46 9.22 11.08 -4.83
N ALA A 47 9.06 11.60 -3.62
CA ALA A 47 7.85 11.38 -2.82
C ALA A 47 6.58 11.89 -3.54
N ASP A 48 5.43 11.31 -3.20
CA ASP A 48 4.12 11.64 -3.79
C ASP A 48 4.04 11.46 -5.32
N SER A 49 4.75 10.46 -5.85
CA SER A 49 4.77 10.17 -7.29
C SER A 49 3.61 9.27 -7.71
N LEU A 50 3.07 9.52 -8.91
CA LEU A 50 2.09 8.62 -9.52
C LEU A 50 2.82 7.46 -10.20
N THR A 51 2.47 6.24 -9.82
CA THR A 51 3.03 5.00 -10.39
C THR A 51 1.97 4.24 -11.17
N SER A 52 2.37 3.56 -12.24
CA SER A 52 1.50 2.71 -13.04
C SER A 52 2.03 1.29 -13.09
N THR A 53 1.16 0.32 -12.86
CA THR A 53 1.43 -1.11 -13.06
C THR A 53 0.42 -1.69 -14.05
N PRO A 54 0.77 -1.81 -15.34
CA PRO A 54 -0.08 -2.43 -16.33
C PRO A 54 -0.51 -3.84 -15.93
N VAL A 55 -1.71 -4.23 -16.32
CA VAL A 55 -2.18 -5.59 -16.07
C VAL A 55 -1.33 -6.57 -16.89
N PHE A 56 -0.79 -7.60 -16.23
CA PHE A 56 0.11 -8.63 -16.78
C PHE A 56 1.56 -8.21 -17.08
N ASP A 57 1.89 -6.93 -16.98
CA ASP A 57 3.26 -6.40 -17.19
C ASP A 57 3.59 -5.35 -16.11
N GLY A 58 3.19 -5.66 -14.88
CA GLY A 58 3.37 -4.80 -13.71
C GLY A 58 4.62 -5.14 -12.92
N ALA A 59 4.83 -4.41 -11.83
CA ALA A 59 5.96 -4.64 -10.92
C ALA A 59 6.00 -6.09 -10.41
N SER A 60 7.17 -6.72 -10.53
CA SER A 60 7.40 -8.06 -10.03
C SER A 60 7.57 -8.06 -8.51
N ASN A 61 7.33 -9.21 -7.87
CA ASN A 61 7.51 -9.34 -6.41
C ASN A 61 8.96 -9.08 -5.97
N ALA A 62 9.93 -9.43 -6.82
CA ALA A 62 11.35 -9.23 -6.53
C ALA A 62 11.70 -7.73 -6.54
N GLU A 63 11.25 -7.00 -7.56
CA GLU A 63 11.38 -5.54 -7.66
C GLU A 63 10.76 -4.85 -6.46
N LEU A 64 9.51 -5.19 -6.13
CA LEU A 64 8.79 -4.56 -5.03
C LEU A 64 9.52 -4.75 -3.68
N SER A 65 10.05 -5.95 -3.41
CA SER A 65 10.84 -6.18 -2.18
C SER A 65 12.19 -5.44 -2.19
N GLY A 66 12.80 -5.27 -3.37
CA GLY A 66 14.05 -4.52 -3.51
C GLY A 66 13.84 -3.01 -3.34
N LEU A 67 12.75 -2.49 -3.89
CA LEU A 67 12.38 -1.09 -3.77
C LEU A 67 12.04 -0.70 -2.32
N LEU A 68 11.37 -1.57 -1.56
CA LEU A 68 11.07 -1.34 -0.14
C LEU A 68 12.34 -1.06 0.69
N ARG A 69 13.45 -1.73 0.36
CA ARG A 69 14.75 -1.51 1.01
C ARG A 69 15.32 -0.13 0.70
N SER A 70 15.08 0.35 -0.50
CA SER A 70 15.60 1.60 -1.06
C SER A 70 14.65 2.79 -0.86
N SER A 71 13.63 2.62 -0.02
CA SER A 71 12.66 3.68 0.29
C SER A 71 13.33 4.86 0.98
N ARG A 72 12.90 6.07 0.61
CA ARG A 72 13.43 7.29 1.20
C ARG A 72 12.97 7.42 2.67
N PRO A 73 13.82 7.95 3.55
CA PRO A 73 13.42 8.26 4.91
C PRO A 73 12.44 9.45 4.94
N ASP A 74 11.72 9.57 6.04
CA ASP A 74 10.89 10.76 6.31
C ASP A 74 11.79 11.98 6.60
N ARG A 75 11.19 13.16 6.82
CA ARG A 75 11.87 14.42 7.14
C ARG A 75 12.93 14.29 8.23
N ASP A 76 12.68 13.44 9.22
CA ASP A 76 13.54 13.26 10.38
C ASP A 76 14.65 12.19 10.14
N GLY A 77 14.80 11.71 8.90
CA GLY A 77 15.82 10.73 8.52
C GLY A 77 15.47 9.28 8.90
N ILE A 78 14.25 9.03 9.38
CA ILE A 78 13.81 7.72 9.86
C ILE A 78 13.08 6.98 8.74
N ARG A 79 13.47 5.73 8.49
CA ARG A 79 12.71 4.81 7.64
C ARG A 79 11.64 4.13 8.48
N LEU A 80 10.38 4.51 8.27
CA LEU A 80 9.24 4.02 9.07
C LEU A 80 8.87 2.56 8.79
N VAL A 81 9.12 2.12 7.55
CA VAL A 81 8.75 0.79 7.06
C VAL A 81 10.01 -0.05 6.83
N ASP A 82 9.93 -1.32 7.22
CA ASP A 82 11.00 -2.29 7.03
C ASP A 82 11.05 -2.87 5.61
N ASP A 83 12.01 -3.73 5.35
CA ASP A 83 12.21 -4.40 4.06
C ASP A 83 11.03 -5.31 3.66
N PHE A 84 10.13 -5.62 4.59
CA PHE A 84 8.95 -6.47 4.40
C PHE A 84 7.65 -5.66 4.30
N GLY A 85 7.74 -4.32 4.26
CA GLY A 85 6.56 -3.47 4.16
C GLY A 85 5.78 -3.33 5.48
N LYS A 86 6.43 -3.55 6.62
CA LYS A 86 5.83 -3.45 7.95
C LYS A 86 6.43 -2.32 8.77
N ALA A 87 5.64 -1.75 9.68
CA ALA A 87 6.06 -0.73 10.62
C ALA A 87 5.67 -1.10 12.05
N GLN A 88 6.41 -0.55 13.01
CA GLN A 88 6.04 -0.61 14.42
C GLN A 88 4.92 0.40 14.68
N LEU A 89 3.73 -0.10 15.03
CA LEU A 89 2.59 0.74 15.40
C LEU A 89 2.48 0.89 16.91
N ILE A 90 1.81 1.95 17.34
CA ILE A 90 1.47 2.26 18.72
C ILE A 90 -0.05 2.28 18.84
N ASP A 91 -0.60 1.65 19.88
CA ASP A 91 -2.03 1.72 20.16
C ASP A 91 -2.39 3.13 20.66
N GLY A 92 -3.20 3.86 19.89
CA GLY A 92 -3.64 5.21 20.23
C GLY A 92 -4.57 5.29 21.45
N ARG A 93 -5.06 4.17 21.99
CA ARG A 93 -5.88 4.14 23.21
C ARG A 93 -5.05 3.96 24.47
N THR A 94 -4.06 3.07 24.44
CA THR A 94 -3.24 2.73 25.62
C THR A 94 -1.89 3.46 25.64
N GLY A 95 -1.34 3.77 24.46
CA GLY A 95 0.00 4.32 24.29
C GLY A 95 1.12 3.27 24.18
N GLU A 96 0.79 1.98 24.25
CA GLU A 96 1.77 0.89 24.17
C GLU A 96 2.06 0.47 22.71
N PRO A 97 3.31 0.07 22.38
CA PRO A 97 3.62 -0.48 21.07
C PRO A 97 2.99 -1.87 20.88
N TYR A 98 2.55 -2.19 19.66
CA TYR A 98 2.12 -3.55 19.33
C TYR A 98 3.28 -4.55 19.44
N GLU A 99 3.00 -5.80 19.81
CA GLU A 99 4.02 -6.85 19.99
C GLU A 99 4.77 -7.21 18.69
N HIS A 100 4.11 -7.03 17.54
CA HIS A 100 4.66 -7.37 16.24
C HIS A 100 4.53 -6.21 15.25
N PRO A 101 5.46 -6.10 14.28
CA PRO A 101 5.36 -5.12 13.22
C PRO A 101 4.19 -5.46 12.28
N ILE A 102 3.46 -4.44 11.86
CA ILE A 102 2.19 -4.56 11.11
C ILE A 102 2.42 -4.01 9.70
N SER A 103 1.85 -4.68 8.69
CA SER A 103 1.91 -4.21 7.31
C SER A 103 1.16 -2.88 7.16
N VAL A 104 1.84 -1.86 6.65
CA VAL A 104 1.29 -0.52 6.48
C VAL A 104 1.65 0.02 5.09
N GLY A 105 0.80 0.91 4.59
CA GLY A 105 1.00 1.55 3.30
C GLY A 105 -0.25 2.26 2.83
N TYR A 106 -0.31 2.54 1.53
CA TYR A 106 -1.43 3.25 0.92
C TYR A 106 -2.20 2.32 0.00
N MET A 107 -3.50 2.22 0.21
CA MET A 107 -4.43 1.46 -0.63
C MET A 107 -5.48 2.41 -1.19
N TYR A 108 -5.83 2.23 -2.46
CA TYR A 108 -6.85 3.02 -3.11
C TYR A 108 -8.24 2.46 -2.76
N MET A 109 -9.02 3.26 -2.02
CA MET A 109 -10.33 2.86 -1.53
C MET A 109 -11.45 3.60 -2.28
N LEU A 110 -12.45 2.85 -2.73
CA LEU A 110 -13.66 3.39 -3.36
C LEU A 110 -14.82 3.45 -2.36
N LYS A 111 -15.48 4.60 -2.29
CA LYS A 111 -16.79 4.72 -1.61
C LYS A 111 -17.89 4.28 -2.58
N LEU A 112 -18.46 3.11 -2.33
CA LEU A 112 -19.54 2.57 -3.16
C LEU A 112 -20.88 3.24 -2.82
N HIS A 113 -21.81 3.23 -3.78
CA HIS A 113 -23.12 3.88 -3.64
C HIS A 113 -24.08 3.17 -2.66
N HIS A 114 -23.66 2.06 -2.04
CA HIS A 114 -24.49 1.35 -1.07
C HIS A 114 -24.38 1.99 0.31
N LEU A 115 -24.96 3.19 0.45
CA LEU A 115 -24.96 3.95 1.69
C LEU A 115 -26.09 3.50 2.62
N VAL A 116 -25.85 3.61 3.92
CA VAL A 116 -26.84 3.25 4.94
C VAL A 116 -28.10 4.10 4.83
N ASP A 117 -27.95 5.38 4.47
CA ASP A 117 -29.07 6.33 4.36
C ASP A 117 -30.10 5.91 3.31
N GLU A 118 -29.67 5.23 2.24
CA GLU A 118 -30.57 4.74 1.19
C GLU A 118 -31.24 3.40 1.55
N LYS A 119 -30.69 2.68 2.52
CA LYS A 119 -31.09 1.31 2.87
C LYS A 119 -31.75 1.20 4.23
N ILE A 120 -31.67 2.24 5.06
CA ILE A 120 -32.35 2.26 6.35
C ILE A 120 -33.85 2.33 6.12
N HIS A 121 -34.56 1.33 6.61
CA HIS A 121 -36.01 1.27 6.53
C HIS A 121 -36.57 0.78 7.87
N ALA A 122 -37.56 1.49 8.39
CA ALA A 122 -38.28 1.13 9.60
C ALA A 122 -39.77 1.38 9.40
N ARG A 123 -40.60 0.50 9.95
CA ARG A 123 -42.07 0.60 9.87
C ARG A 123 -42.72 0.21 11.19
N SER A 124 -43.52 1.11 11.78
CA SER A 124 -44.38 0.82 12.94
C SER A 124 -45.81 0.45 12.50
N THR A 125 -46.38 1.21 11.57
CA THR A 125 -47.58 0.92 10.76
C THR A 125 -47.33 1.39 9.31
N GLY A 126 -48.16 1.03 8.33
CA GLY A 126 -48.01 1.57 6.97
C GLY A 126 -49.05 1.05 5.95
N PRO A 127 -48.87 1.30 4.65
CA PRO A 127 -49.84 0.93 3.63
C PRO A 127 -49.92 -0.60 3.42
N TYR A 128 -51.15 -1.10 3.25
CA TYR A 128 -51.44 -2.48 2.86
C TYR A 128 -52.04 -2.48 1.45
N SER A 129 -51.77 -3.52 0.68
CA SER A 129 -52.39 -3.69 -0.64
C SER A 129 -53.86 -4.06 -0.46
N MET A 130 -54.73 -3.49 -1.30
CA MET A 130 -56.19 -3.77 -1.25
C MET A 130 -56.55 -5.14 -1.86
N ILE A 131 -55.68 -5.69 -2.72
CA ILE A 131 -55.97 -6.89 -3.52
C ILE A 131 -55.49 -8.19 -2.83
N THR A 132 -54.73 -8.10 -1.73
CA THR A 132 -54.26 -9.28 -0.98
C THR A 132 -55.28 -9.76 0.05
#